data_AF-A0A7V4GWK2-F1
#
_entry.id   AF-A0A7V4GWK2-F1
#
_cell.length_a   1.000
_cell.length_b   1.000
_cell.length_c   1.000
_cell.angle_alpha   90.00
_cell.angle_beta   90.00
_cell.angle_gamma   90.00
#
_symmetry.space_group_name_H-M   'P 1'
#
loop_
_entity.id
_entity.type
_entity.pdbx_description
1 polymer ?
#
loop_
_entity_poly.entity_id
_entity_poly.type
_entity_poly.pdbx_seq_one_letter_code
_entity_poly.pdbx_strand_id
1 'polypeptide(L)' 'APRKIKLAITGVGSASKEQVAGLLQQMMHIDAMPANLDATDGLAVAVCHFFQRSPLQKSSTYSGWKDFIKNNPSRLK' A
#
# COMPACT_ATOMS: atom_id res chain seq x y z
N ALA A 1 0.46 6.02 -14.25
CA ALA A 1 0.28 4.75 -14.98
C ALA A 1 -0.54 3.78 -14.13
N PRO A 2 -1.52 3.06 -14.72
CA PRO A 2 -2.44 2.18 -14.00
C PRO A 2 -1.74 1.15 -13.09
N ARG A 3 -0.61 0.61 -13.54
CA ARG A 3 0.22 -0.34 -12.78
C ARG A 3 0.74 0.22 -11.46
N LYS A 4 1.07 1.52 -11.39
CA LYS A 4 1.56 2.16 -10.16
C LYS A 4 0.44 2.29 -9.12
N ILE A 5 -0.77 2.63 -9.56
CA ILE A 5 -1.95 2.73 -8.69
C ILE A 5 -2.26 1.36 -8.10
N LYS A 6 -2.33 0.33 -8.94
CA LYS A 6 -2.51 -1.07 -8.51
C LYS A 6 -1.45 -1.47 -7.49
N LEU A 7 -0.17 -1.25 -7.81
CA LEU A 7 0.94 -1.56 -6.91
C LEU A 7 0.85 -0.82 -5.56
N ALA A 8 0.50 0.46 -5.57
CA ALA A 8 0.43 1.28 -4.36
C ALA A 8 -0.67 0.81 -3.39
N ILE A 9 -1.75 0.24 -3.90
CA ILE A 9 -2.91 -0.19 -3.10
C ILE A 9 -2.81 -1.67 -2.73
N THR A 10 -2.44 -2.53 -3.69
CA THR A 10 -2.49 -3.99 -3.52
C THR A 10 -1.13 -4.63 -3.27
N GLY A 11 -0.03 -3.90 -3.45
CA GLY A 11 1.31 -4.46 -3.49
C GLY A 11 1.62 -5.24 -4.77
N VAL A 12 0.65 -5.38 -5.69
CA VAL A 12 0.78 -6.16 -6.93
C VAL A 12 0.35 -5.33 -8.14
N GLY A 13 1.30 -4.99 -9.02
CA GLY A 13 1.03 -4.14 -10.18
C GLY A 13 0.05 -4.72 -11.21
N SER A 14 -0.15 -6.04 -11.22
CA SER A 14 -1.07 -6.76 -12.12
C SER A 14 -2.47 -6.99 -11.53
N ALA A 15 -2.78 -6.47 -10.34
CA ALA A 15 -4.07 -6.68 -9.68
C ALA A 15 -5.28 -6.25 -10.54
N SER A 16 -6.43 -6.90 -10.34
CA SER A 16 -7.68 -6.56 -11.03
C SER A 16 -8.33 -5.29 -10.44
N LYS A 17 -9.32 -4.72 -11.14
CA LYS A 17 -10.02 -3.51 -10.64
C LYS A 17 -10.86 -3.83 -9.39
N GLU A 18 -11.43 -5.02 -9.35
CA GLU A 18 -12.24 -5.54 -8.24
C GLU A 18 -11.37 -5.73 -7.00
N GLN A 19 -10.14 -6.23 -7.16
CA GLN A 19 -9.18 -6.35 -6.06
C GLN A 19 -8.79 -4.98 -5.50
N VAL A 20 -8.57 -3.99 -6.37
CA VAL A 20 -8.29 -2.61 -5.93
C VAL A 20 -9.49 -2.04 -5.18
N ALA A 21 -10.71 -2.20 -5.69
CA ALA A 21 -11.94 -1.73 -5.07
C ALA A 21 -12.18 -2.36 -3.69
N GLY A 22 -12.05 -3.69 -3.58
CA GLY A 22 -12.23 -4.40 -2.30
C GLY A 22 -11.19 -3.99 -1.26
N LEU A 23 -9.94 -3.81 -1.65
CA LEU A 23 -8.90 -3.31 -0.74
C LEU A 23 -9.16 -1.87 -0.28
N LEU A 24 -9.56 -0.99 -1.20
CA LEU A 24 -9.93 0.38 -0.84
C LEU A 24 -11.13 0.42 0.11
N GLN A 25 -12.12 -0.45 -0.12
CA GLN A 25 -13.28 -0.58 0.76
C GLN A 25 -12.86 -0.96 2.18
N GLN A 26 -11.98 -1.96 2.31
CA GLN A 26 -11.46 -2.39 3.63
C GLN A 26 -10.57 -1.32 4.27
N MET A 27 -9.69 -0.67 3.52
CA MET A 27 -8.77 0.36 4.04
C MET A 27 -9.50 1.61 4.52
N MET A 28 -10.59 2.00 3.85
CA MET A 28 -11.34 3.22 4.14
C MET A 28 -12.60 2.96 4.98
N HIS A 29 -12.81 1.71 5.42
CA HIS A 29 -13.99 1.29 6.18
C HIS A 29 -15.32 1.71 5.51
N ILE A 30 -15.43 1.47 4.19
CA ILE A 30 -16.62 1.82 3.41
C ILE A 30 -17.59 0.62 3.45
N ASP A 31 -18.82 0.83 3.93
CA ASP A 31 -19.81 -0.25 4.08
C ASP A 31 -20.17 -0.91 2.74
N ALA A 32 -20.36 -0.11 1.68
CA ALA A 32 -20.61 -0.61 0.34
C ALA A 32 -19.92 0.30 -0.69
N MET A 33 -19.12 -0.29 -1.58
CA MET A 33 -18.51 0.47 -2.65
C MET A 33 -19.58 0.89 -3.68
N PRO A 34 -19.57 2.14 -4.16
CA PRO A 34 -20.54 2.58 -5.17
C PRO A 34 -20.48 1.71 -6.43
N ALA A 35 -21.64 1.44 -7.03
CA ALA A 35 -21.75 0.67 -8.26
C ALA A 35 -21.03 1.34 -9.45
N ASN A 36 -20.93 2.67 -9.43
CA ASN A 36 -20.15 3.43 -10.40
C ASN A 36 -18.67 3.46 -9.99
N LEU A 37 -17.83 2.82 -10.79
CA LEU A 37 -16.40 2.66 -10.52
C LEU A 37 -15.57 3.94 -10.70
N ASP A 38 -16.14 5.01 -11.25
CA ASP A 38 -15.45 6.29 -11.44
C ASP A 38 -15.02 6.91 -10.10
N ALA A 39 -15.85 6.79 -9.07
CA ALA A 39 -15.52 7.26 -7.73
C ALA A 39 -14.35 6.44 -7.11
N THR A 40 -14.33 5.13 -7.37
CA THR A 40 -13.25 4.23 -6.96
C THR A 40 -11.93 4.59 -7.62
N ASP A 41 -11.94 4.91 -8.92
CA ASP A 41 -10.74 5.30 -9.66
C ASP A 41 -10.18 6.64 -9.12
N GLY A 42 -11.05 7.60 -8.81
CA GLY A 42 -10.65 8.85 -8.14
C GLY A 42 -10.02 8.63 -6.76
N LEU A 43 -10.64 7.79 -5.93
CA LEU A 43 -10.11 7.40 -4.62
C LEU A 43 -8.75 6.70 -4.76
N ALA A 44 -8.63 5.78 -5.71
CA ALA A 44 -7.39 5.04 -5.98
C ALA A 44 -6.24 5.98 -6.35
N VAL A 45 -6.50 7.01 -7.16
CA VAL A 45 -5.51 8.04 -7.51
C VAL A 45 -5.11 8.85 -6.27
N ALA A 46 -6.07 9.28 -5.45
CA ALA A 46 -5.80 10.05 -4.25
C ALA A 46 -4.93 9.28 -3.25
N VAL A 47 -5.27 8.02 -2.97
CA VAL A 47 -4.51 7.12 -2.09
C VAL A 47 -3.10 6.87 -2.63
N CYS A 48 -2.99 6.58 -3.93
CA CYS A 48 -1.70 6.38 -4.59
C CYS A 48 -0.80 7.63 -4.49
N HIS A 49 -1.38 8.83 -4.66
CA HIS A 49 -0.65 10.08 -4.48
C HIS A 49 -0.26 10.32 -3.01
N PHE A 50 -1.14 10.02 -2.07
CA PHE A 50 -0.84 10.12 -0.63
C PHE A 50 0.36 9.24 -0.24
N PHE A 51 0.39 7.98 -0.67
CA PHE A 51 1.52 7.07 -0.41
C PHE A 51 2.82 7.46 -1.13
N GLN A 52 2.74 8.18 -2.25
CA GLN A 52 3.93 8.74 -2.90
C GLN A 52 4.44 10.00 -2.21
N ARG A 53 3.54 10.79 -1.62
CA ARG A 53 3.86 12.07 -0.99
C ARG A 53 4.37 11.90 0.45
N SER A 54 3.94 10.84 1.13
CA SER A 54 4.51 10.43 2.40
C SER A 54 5.57 9.36 2.13
N PRO A 55 6.88 9.68 2.11
CA PRO A 55 7.88 8.63 2.08
C PRO A 55 7.67 7.82 3.35
N LEU A 56 7.07 6.63 3.21
CA LEU A 56 7.06 5.60 4.25
C LEU A 56 8.48 5.58 4.81
N GLN A 57 8.62 5.81 6.12
CA GLN A 57 9.92 5.87 6.79
C GLN A 57 10.82 4.82 6.16
N LYS A 58 11.93 5.26 5.56
CA LYS A 58 12.92 4.38 4.90
C LYS A 58 13.07 3.15 5.78
N SER A 59 12.54 2.01 5.34
CA SER A 59 12.77 0.76 6.04
C SER A 59 14.27 0.61 6.08
N SER A 60 14.85 0.56 7.27
CA SER A 60 16.28 0.44 7.47
C SER A 60 16.79 -0.76 6.67
N THR A 61 17.54 -0.48 5.60
CA THR A 61 18.15 -1.52 4.78
C THR A 61 19.30 -2.12 5.59
N TYR A 62 19.18 -3.37 5.99
CA TYR A 62 20.24 -4.09 6.70
C TYR A 62 21.06 -4.90 5.70
N SER A 63 22.40 -4.84 5.80
CA SER A 63 23.28 -5.59 4.88
C SER A 63 23.37 -7.08 5.21
N GLY A 64 22.92 -7.48 6.40
CA GLY A 64 22.90 -8.88 6.83
C GLY A 64 22.33 -9.09 8.23
N TRP A 65 22.27 -10.35 8.66
CA TRP A 65 21.70 -10.74 9.95
C TRP A 65 22.42 -10.09 11.15
N LYS A 66 23.74 -9.93 11.07
CA LYS A 66 24.53 -9.26 12.11
C LYS A 66 24.13 -7.79 12.29
N ASP A 67 23.96 -7.06 11.18
CA ASP A 67 23.51 -5.66 11.20
C ASP A 67 22.08 -5.53 11.71
N PHE A 68 21.20 -6.46 11.33
CA PHE A 68 19.83 -6.49 11.81
C PHE A 68 19.78 -6.63 13.33
N ILE A 69 20.49 -7.61 13.90
CA ILE A 69 20.52 -7.86 15.35
C ILE A 69 21.15 -6.69 16.12
N LYS A 70 22.24 -6.10 15.60
CA LYS A 70 22.89 -4.92 16.19
C LYS A 70 21.93 -3.74 16.33
N ASN A 71 21.07 -3.53 15.33
CA ASN A 71 20.08 -2.44 15.33
C ASN A 71 18.77 -2.81 16.05
N ASN A 72 18.57 -4.08 16.42
CA ASN A 72 17.34 -4.56 17.06
C ASN A 72 17.66 -5.44 18.29
N PRO A 73 18.37 -4.92 19.31
CA PRO A 73 18.81 -5.71 20.46
C PRO A 73 17.66 -6.28 21.30
N SER A 74 16.47 -5.66 21.25
CA SER A 74 15.26 -6.15 21.95
C SER A 74 14.70 -7.46 21.37
N ARG A 75 15.15 -7.88 20.17
CA ARG A 75 14.68 -9.10 19.50
C ARG A 75 15.51 -10.35 19.83
N LEU A 76 16.48 -10.23 20.74
CA LEU A 76 17.36 -11.32 21.19
C LEU A 76 16.83 -12.10 22.41
N LYS A 77 15.55 -11.94 22.75
CA LYS A 77 14.91 -12.69 23.85
C LYS A 77 14.28 -13.98 23.36
#